data_AF-A0A848LJG0-F1
#
_entry.id   AF-A0A848LJG0-F1
#
_cell.length_a   1.000
_cell.length_b   1.000
_cell.length_c   1.000
_cell.angle_alpha   90.00
_cell.angle_beta   90.00
_cell.angle_gamma   90.00
#
_symmetry.space_group_name_H-M   'P 1'
#
loop_
_entity.id
_entity.type
_entity.pdbx_description
1 polymer ?
#
loop_
_entity_poly.entity_id
_entity_poly.type
_entity_poly.pdbx_seq_one_letter_code
_entity_poly.pdbx_strand_id
1 'polypeptide(L)'
;MKLNNWKLCGALLGLSLAACGPMEEAELASYEQQEQELPAGCTSVANTSMTTHACFHYNSSGDNVNVTASATRTTSAPAVSTRHTHYTVNLPSGAEGSVTFVPVAVSPTPAGVTTESISFYLSPSTASFTVRTSGGTVVTPGISQTFTSSCGLSKAVTYDLTVGTTYILSMGPVTGNQVRLVPEYLDENSVRWYRDADGDTYGTSTNSVLTACEPPSGYVNRRFDCNDNDPNVFNC
;
A
#
# COMPACT_ATOMS: atom_id res chain seq x y z
N MET A 1 69.17 40.01 3.94
CA MET A 1 70.19 38.94 3.94
C MET A 1 69.51 37.69 3.40
N LYS A 2 69.76 37.26 2.14
CA LYS A 2 70.81 36.31 1.71
C LYS A 2 70.90 35.12 2.68
N LEU A 3 70.81 33.84 2.33
CA LEU A 3 70.89 32.99 1.12
C LEU A 3 70.49 31.56 1.65
N ASN A 4 69.95 30.59 0.92
CA ASN A 4 70.64 29.86 -0.14
C ASN A 4 69.71 28.82 -0.80
N ASN A 5 69.88 28.70 -2.12
CA ASN A 5 69.45 27.60 -2.97
C ASN A 5 70.23 26.32 -2.64
N TRP A 6 69.57 25.16 -2.68
CA TRP A 6 70.18 23.94 -3.19
C TRP A 6 69.15 23.11 -3.97
N LYS A 7 69.43 22.89 -5.26
CA LYS A 7 68.92 21.78 -6.04
C LYS A 7 70.08 20.82 -6.28
N LEU A 8 69.90 19.54 -6.00
CA LEU A 8 70.64 18.47 -6.69
C LEU A 8 69.74 17.24 -6.86
N CYS A 9 69.78 16.70 -8.07
CA CYS A 9 68.98 15.61 -8.61
C CYS A 9 69.25 14.23 -7.99
N GLY A 10 68.23 13.37 -8.06
CA GLY A 10 68.35 12.02 -8.65
C GLY A 10 68.30 10.84 -7.69
N ALA A 11 67.21 10.08 -7.74
CA ALA A 11 67.17 8.67 -8.17
C ALA A 11 65.79 8.07 -7.92
N LEU A 12 65.32 7.29 -8.90
CA LEU A 12 64.07 6.54 -8.90
C LEU A 12 63.98 5.55 -7.73
N LEU A 13 62.77 5.36 -7.20
CA LEU A 13 62.20 4.02 -7.01
C LEU A 13 60.70 4.16 -6.77
N GLY A 14 59.93 3.55 -7.67
CA GLY A 14 58.49 3.56 -7.63
C GLY A 14 57.96 2.89 -6.38
N LEU A 15 57.02 3.56 -5.73
CA LEU A 15 55.94 2.89 -5.03
C LEU A 15 54.65 3.55 -5.52
N SER A 16 53.81 2.73 -6.13
CA SER A 16 52.43 3.05 -6.47
C SER A 16 51.71 3.56 -5.23
N LEU A 17 51.52 4.88 -5.15
CA LEU A 17 50.44 5.44 -4.35
C LEU A 17 49.15 4.92 -4.97
N ALA A 18 48.45 4.04 -4.26
CA ALA A 18 47.03 3.88 -4.42
C ALA A 18 46.40 5.25 -4.12
N ALA A 19 46.25 6.06 -5.16
CA ALA A 19 45.43 7.24 -5.12
C ALA A 19 44.00 6.73 -4.85
N CYS A 20 43.48 7.07 -3.67
CA CYS A 20 42.04 7.14 -3.46
C CYS A 20 41.53 8.16 -4.49
N GLY A 21 41.10 7.65 -5.64
CA GLY A 21 40.43 8.46 -6.64
C GLY A 21 39.14 9.01 -6.01
N PRO A 22 38.69 10.21 -6.40
CA PRO A 22 37.33 10.59 -6.09
C PRO A 22 36.43 9.47 -6.66
N MET A 23 35.58 8.91 -5.80
CA MET A 23 34.39 8.25 -6.30
C MET A 23 33.67 9.32 -7.12
N GLU A 24 33.80 9.27 -8.44
CA GLU A 24 32.78 9.82 -9.29
C GLU A 24 31.51 9.13 -8.82
N GLU A 25 30.61 9.91 -8.19
CA GLU A 25 29.18 9.65 -8.17
C GLU A 25 28.72 9.57 -9.63
N ALA A 26 29.14 8.49 -10.31
CA ALA A 26 28.59 8.05 -11.56
C ALA A 26 27.20 7.57 -11.22
N GLU A 27 26.30 8.54 -11.33
CA GLU A 27 24.88 8.35 -11.51
C GLU A 27 24.21 7.68 -10.31
N LEU A 28 23.69 8.53 -9.43
CA LEU A 28 22.26 8.44 -9.11
C LEU A 28 21.49 8.43 -10.44
N ALA A 29 21.58 7.32 -11.17
CA ALA A 29 20.67 6.97 -12.23
C ALA A 29 19.32 7.11 -11.54
N SER A 30 18.53 8.04 -12.05
CA SER A 30 17.13 8.20 -11.74
C SER A 30 16.57 6.82 -11.47
N TYR A 31 16.34 6.47 -10.21
CA TYR A 31 15.41 5.40 -9.90
C TYR A 31 14.16 5.85 -10.62
N GLU A 32 13.83 5.24 -11.75
CA GLU A 32 12.55 5.40 -12.39
C GLU A 32 11.55 4.79 -11.42
N GLN A 33 11.24 5.54 -10.36
CA GLN A 33 10.06 5.35 -9.56
C GLN A 33 8.93 5.73 -10.48
N GLN A 34 8.48 4.76 -11.28
CA GLN A 34 7.20 4.88 -11.94
C GLN A 34 6.17 4.75 -10.82
N GLU A 35 5.89 5.87 -10.14
CA GLU A 35 4.74 6.02 -9.26
C GLU A 35 3.50 5.87 -10.14
N GLN A 36 3.01 4.64 -10.19
CA GLN A 36 1.76 4.35 -10.85
C GLN A 36 0.68 4.32 -9.77
N GLU A 37 -0.16 5.36 -9.76
CA GLU A 37 -1.48 5.29 -9.12
C GLU A 37 -2.14 3.98 -9.54
N LEU A 38 -2.65 3.22 -8.57
CA LEU A 38 -3.12 1.83 -8.75
C LEU A 38 -2.24 1.09 -9.76
N PRO A 39 -1.12 0.45 -9.34
CA PRO A 39 -0.26 -0.25 -10.29
C PRO A 39 -1.15 -1.12 -11.17
N ALA A 40 -1.05 -0.96 -12.49
CA ALA A 40 -2.04 -1.44 -13.46
C ALA A 40 -2.33 -2.96 -13.41
N GLY A 41 -1.66 -3.70 -12.53
CA GLY A 41 -1.90 -5.10 -12.18
C GLY A 41 -2.49 -5.36 -10.78
N CYS A 42 -2.97 -4.37 -10.01
CA CYS A 42 -3.68 -4.64 -8.76
C CYS A 42 -5.06 -5.26 -9.09
N THR A 43 -5.10 -6.58 -9.20
CA THR A 43 -6.31 -7.35 -9.49
C THR A 43 -6.98 -7.91 -8.25
N SER A 44 -6.26 -7.99 -7.13
CA SER A 44 -6.81 -8.48 -5.88
C SER A 44 -6.07 -7.93 -4.66
N VAL A 45 -6.82 -7.67 -3.61
CA VAL A 45 -6.34 -7.24 -2.28
C VAL A 45 -6.52 -8.35 -1.22
N ALA A 46 -6.79 -9.58 -1.67
CA ALA A 46 -7.06 -10.75 -0.82
C ALA A 46 -5.77 -11.54 -0.64
N ASN A 47 -5.53 -11.98 0.59
CA ASN A 47 -4.33 -12.75 0.95
C ASN A 47 -3.02 -12.02 0.63
N THR A 48 -3.08 -10.69 0.56
CA THR A 48 -1.93 -9.79 0.37
C THR A 48 -1.46 -9.24 1.70
N SER A 49 -0.37 -8.46 1.70
CA SER A 49 0.06 -7.66 2.85
C SER A 49 -1.07 -6.81 3.43
N MET A 50 -1.94 -6.26 2.58
CA MET A 50 -3.12 -5.50 3.02
C MET A 50 -4.10 -6.36 3.81
N THR A 51 -4.36 -7.60 3.39
CA THR A 51 -5.22 -8.50 4.17
C THR A 51 -4.60 -8.79 5.53
N THR A 52 -3.29 -9.00 5.58
CA THR A 52 -2.57 -9.19 6.85
C THR A 52 -2.66 -7.96 7.75
N HIS A 53 -2.50 -6.76 7.19
CA HIS A 53 -2.62 -5.49 7.91
C HIS A 53 -4.05 -5.25 8.43
N ALA A 54 -5.07 -5.43 7.59
CA ALA A 54 -6.46 -5.35 8.02
C ALA A 54 -6.77 -6.35 9.15
N CYS A 55 -6.21 -7.56 9.09
CA CYS A 55 -6.34 -8.56 10.14
C CYS A 55 -5.62 -8.19 11.44
N PHE A 56 -4.58 -7.37 11.40
CA PHE A 56 -3.94 -6.82 12.60
C PHE A 56 -4.93 -5.93 13.36
N HIS A 57 -5.55 -4.95 12.68
CA HIS A 57 -6.58 -4.09 13.30
C HIS A 57 -7.81 -4.87 13.73
N TYR A 58 -8.23 -5.86 12.95
CA TYR A 58 -9.36 -6.71 13.31
C TYR A 58 -9.17 -7.41 14.67
N ASN A 59 -7.96 -7.90 14.95
CA ASN A 59 -7.63 -8.64 16.16
C ASN A 59 -7.17 -7.74 17.32
N SER A 60 -6.78 -6.49 17.03
CA SER A 60 -6.37 -5.51 18.04
C SER A 60 -7.59 -4.93 18.73
N SER A 61 -7.77 -5.22 20.02
CA SER A 61 -8.89 -4.68 20.81
C SER A 61 -8.80 -3.16 21.01
N GLY A 62 -7.58 -2.60 20.96
CA GLY A 62 -7.34 -1.15 21.06
C GLY A 62 -7.85 -0.37 19.84
N ASP A 63 -8.00 -1.04 18.70
CA ASP A 63 -8.42 -0.43 17.44
C ASP A 63 -9.94 -0.58 17.23
N ASN A 64 -10.65 -1.27 18.13
CA ASN A 64 -12.07 -1.54 17.97
C ASN A 64 -12.95 -0.35 18.37
N VAL A 65 -13.80 0.09 17.45
CA VAL A 65 -14.80 1.13 17.67
C VAL A 65 -16.20 0.60 17.34
N ASN A 66 -17.11 0.64 18.32
CA ASN A 66 -18.51 0.29 18.12
C ASN A 66 -19.29 1.48 17.55
N VAL A 67 -20.04 1.25 16.47
CA VAL A 67 -20.83 2.28 15.79
C VAL A 67 -22.25 1.78 15.58
N THR A 68 -23.25 2.59 15.91
CA THR A 68 -24.66 2.29 15.60
C THR A 68 -25.02 2.92 14.25
N ALA A 69 -25.33 2.10 13.26
CA ALA A 69 -25.64 2.60 11.92
C ALA A 69 -26.96 3.37 11.88
N SER A 70 -27.05 4.35 10.99
CA SER A 70 -28.30 5.03 10.66
C SER A 70 -29.20 4.12 9.83
N ALA A 71 -30.49 4.07 10.17
CA ALA A 71 -31.52 3.40 9.36
C ALA A 71 -31.86 4.14 8.06
N THR A 72 -31.36 5.36 7.90
CA THR A 72 -31.57 6.19 6.69
C THR A 72 -30.22 6.62 6.12
N ARG A 73 -30.10 6.55 4.79
CA ARG A 73 -28.90 6.95 4.06
C ARG A 73 -28.77 8.47 4.08
N THR A 74 -28.00 9.00 5.03
CA THR A 74 -27.82 10.45 5.24
C THR A 74 -26.35 10.78 5.48
N THR A 75 -25.96 12.00 5.13
CA THR A 75 -24.60 12.52 5.41
C THR A 75 -24.38 12.85 6.89
N SER A 76 -25.44 12.83 7.70
CA SER A 76 -25.37 12.94 9.17
C SER A 76 -25.21 11.59 9.87
N ALA A 77 -25.16 10.48 9.13
CA ALA A 77 -24.92 9.17 9.73
C ALA A 77 -23.51 9.12 10.39
N PRO A 78 -23.32 8.28 11.42
CA PRO A 78 -22.04 8.19 12.14
C PRO A 78 -20.86 7.90 11.22
N ALA A 79 -19.70 8.50 11.51
CA ALA A 79 -18.50 8.38 10.69
C ALA A 79 -17.65 7.16 11.06
N VAL A 80 -17.04 6.54 10.05
CA VAL A 80 -16.07 5.44 10.15
C VAL A 80 -14.76 5.76 9.43
N SER A 81 -14.31 7.02 9.51
CA SER A 81 -13.20 7.56 8.71
C SER A 81 -11.82 7.48 9.36
N THR A 82 -11.73 7.14 10.66
CA THR A 82 -10.44 7.00 11.35
C THR A 82 -9.67 5.84 10.72
N ARG A 83 -8.42 6.11 10.34
CA ARG A 83 -7.49 5.11 9.77
C ARG A 83 -7.06 4.12 10.85
N HIS A 84 -6.52 2.97 10.45
CA HIS A 84 -5.97 1.96 11.38
C HIS A 84 -6.99 1.55 12.47
N THR A 85 -8.27 1.47 12.09
CA THR A 85 -9.39 1.28 13.02
C THR A 85 -10.27 0.13 12.54
N HIS A 86 -10.69 -0.72 13.47
CA HIS A 86 -11.69 -1.75 13.25
C HIS A 86 -13.04 -1.29 13.77
N TYR A 87 -14.02 -1.13 12.89
CA TYR A 87 -15.38 -0.79 13.26
C TYR A 87 -16.25 -2.02 13.42
N THR A 88 -16.99 -2.07 14.53
CA THR A 88 -18.11 -2.98 14.70
C THR A 88 -19.39 -2.19 14.50
N VAL A 89 -19.99 -2.31 13.31
CA VAL A 89 -21.16 -1.56 12.89
C VAL A 89 -22.44 -2.35 13.21
N ASN A 90 -23.21 -1.85 14.17
CA ASN A 90 -24.50 -2.42 14.57
C ASN A 90 -25.61 -1.87 13.67
N LEU A 91 -26.26 -2.76 12.91
CA LEU A 91 -27.30 -2.44 11.94
C LEU A 91 -28.69 -2.41 12.58
N PRO A 92 -29.66 -1.71 11.97
CA PRO A 92 -31.06 -1.87 12.31
C PRO A 92 -31.51 -3.32 12.11
N SER A 93 -32.42 -3.80 12.96
CA SER A 93 -32.83 -5.21 12.97
C SER A 93 -33.43 -5.65 11.65
N GLY A 94 -32.79 -6.61 10.98
CA GLY A 94 -33.26 -7.19 9.71
C GLY A 94 -33.25 -6.22 8.54
N ALA A 95 -32.56 -5.08 8.65
CA ALA A 95 -32.53 -4.05 7.62
C ALA A 95 -31.09 -3.58 7.30
N GLU A 96 -30.96 -2.86 6.20
CA GLU A 96 -29.73 -2.17 5.85
C GLU A 96 -29.47 -1.03 6.86
N GLY A 97 -28.19 -0.83 7.20
CA GLY A 97 -27.72 0.34 7.93
C GLY A 97 -26.76 1.16 7.09
N SER A 98 -26.55 2.42 7.48
CA SER A 98 -25.57 3.30 6.85
C SER A 98 -24.69 4.07 7.83
N VAL A 99 -23.45 4.31 7.40
CA VAL A 99 -22.43 5.13 8.06
C VAL A 99 -21.83 6.08 7.01
N THR A 100 -21.03 7.05 7.45
CA THR A 100 -20.29 7.95 6.55
C THR A 100 -18.80 7.66 6.54
N PHE A 101 -18.15 7.93 5.42
CA PHE A 101 -16.71 7.86 5.25
C PHE A 101 -16.23 9.11 4.53
N VAL A 102 -15.11 9.68 4.99
CA VAL A 102 -14.46 10.84 4.37
C VAL A 102 -13.01 10.46 4.15
N PRO A 103 -12.57 10.21 2.89
CA PRO A 103 -11.19 9.90 2.60
C PRO A 103 -10.29 11.09 2.94
N VAL A 104 -9.10 10.80 3.45
CA VAL A 104 -8.05 11.80 3.69
C VAL A 104 -6.84 11.44 2.85
N ALA A 105 -6.11 12.45 2.36
CA ALA A 105 -4.87 12.21 1.63
C ALA A 105 -3.84 11.53 2.54
N VAL A 106 -3.17 10.50 2.03
CA VAL A 106 -2.15 9.74 2.77
C VAL A 106 -0.79 9.78 2.07
N SER A 107 0.19 10.39 2.73
CA SER A 107 1.61 10.36 2.30
C SER A 107 2.09 8.90 2.26
N PRO A 108 2.84 8.46 1.23
CA PRO A 108 3.73 9.26 0.38
C PRO A 108 3.12 9.85 -0.90
N THR A 109 1.79 9.84 -1.08
CA THR A 109 1.19 10.44 -2.29
C THR A 109 1.73 11.86 -2.57
N PRO A 110 2.11 12.17 -3.81
CA PRO A 110 2.56 13.51 -4.19
C PRO A 110 1.53 14.58 -3.80
N ALA A 111 2.02 15.76 -3.43
CA ALA A 111 1.15 16.89 -3.13
C ALA A 111 0.22 17.18 -4.33
N GLY A 112 -1.10 17.13 -4.11
CA GLY A 112 -2.10 17.38 -5.14
C GLY A 112 -2.94 16.16 -5.55
N VAL A 113 -2.70 14.98 -4.97
CA VAL A 113 -3.60 13.83 -5.13
C VAL A 113 -4.99 14.17 -4.59
N THR A 114 -5.99 14.05 -5.45
CA THR A 114 -7.40 14.32 -5.13
C THR A 114 -8.21 13.05 -4.89
N THR A 115 -7.64 11.89 -5.12
CA THR A 115 -8.31 10.59 -5.10
C THR A 115 -7.45 9.57 -4.39
N GLU A 116 -8.05 8.79 -3.52
CA GLU A 116 -7.38 7.72 -2.78
C GLU A 116 -8.08 6.40 -3.07
N SER A 117 -7.31 5.33 -3.21
CA SER A 117 -7.85 3.97 -3.34
C SER A 117 -7.97 3.35 -1.95
N ILE A 118 -9.19 3.00 -1.55
CA ILE A 118 -9.50 2.43 -0.24
C ILE A 118 -10.17 1.08 -0.39
N SER A 119 -9.62 0.07 0.29
CA SER A 119 -10.22 -1.24 0.45
C SER A 119 -10.99 -1.32 1.76
N PHE A 120 -12.27 -1.68 1.67
CA PHE A 120 -13.12 -1.95 2.84
C PHE A 120 -13.18 -3.45 3.07
N TYR A 121 -12.48 -3.92 4.11
CA TYR A 121 -12.49 -5.31 4.55
C TYR A 121 -13.66 -5.58 5.48
N LEU A 122 -14.38 -6.67 5.25
CA LEU A 122 -15.70 -6.91 5.82
C LEU A 122 -15.83 -8.32 6.41
N SER A 123 -16.63 -8.42 7.47
CA SER A 123 -17.19 -9.68 8.00
C SER A 123 -18.63 -9.46 8.47
N PRO A 124 -19.57 -10.40 8.22
CA PRO A 124 -19.41 -11.63 7.45
C PRO A 124 -19.32 -11.38 5.94
N SER A 125 -18.83 -12.35 5.17
CA SER A 125 -18.72 -12.27 3.70
C SER A 125 -20.07 -12.08 2.99
N THR A 126 -21.17 -12.45 3.64
CA THR A 126 -22.54 -12.27 3.13
C THR A 126 -23.05 -10.83 3.20
N ALA A 127 -22.33 -9.92 3.88
CA ALA A 127 -22.70 -8.53 3.93
C ALA A 127 -22.72 -7.91 2.53
N SER A 128 -23.87 -7.39 2.11
CA SER A 128 -23.93 -6.39 1.05
C SER A 128 -23.17 -5.14 1.51
N PHE A 129 -22.46 -4.50 0.58
CA PHE A 129 -21.72 -3.27 0.84
C PHE A 129 -21.79 -2.40 -0.40
N THR A 130 -22.10 -1.13 -0.23
CA THR A 130 -22.23 -0.18 -1.34
C THR A 130 -21.81 1.21 -0.88
N VAL A 131 -20.90 1.83 -1.62
CA VAL A 131 -20.54 3.23 -1.45
C VAL A 131 -21.41 4.11 -2.34
N ARG A 132 -21.90 5.22 -1.79
CA ARG A 132 -22.70 6.22 -2.49
C ARG A 132 -22.15 7.62 -2.24
N THR A 133 -22.31 8.50 -3.23
CA THR A 133 -22.09 9.94 -3.03
C THR A 133 -23.16 10.51 -2.10
N SER A 134 -22.95 11.73 -1.60
CA SER A 134 -23.95 12.48 -0.81
C SER A 134 -25.29 12.67 -1.55
N GLY A 135 -25.27 12.72 -2.89
CA GLY A 135 -26.46 12.76 -3.75
C GLY A 135 -27.15 11.41 -3.97
N GLY A 136 -26.61 10.32 -3.42
CA GLY A 136 -27.19 8.97 -3.49
C GLY A 136 -26.74 8.11 -4.67
N THR A 137 -25.93 8.66 -5.59
CA THR A 137 -25.34 7.94 -6.73
C THR A 137 -24.43 6.84 -6.23
N VAL A 138 -24.60 5.61 -6.75
CA VAL A 138 -23.72 4.47 -6.43
C VAL A 138 -22.36 4.68 -7.08
N VAL A 139 -21.30 4.52 -6.30
CA VAL A 139 -19.93 4.45 -6.81
C VAL A 139 -19.65 3.00 -7.21
N THR A 140 -19.05 2.79 -8.39
CA THR A 140 -18.67 1.45 -8.85
C THR A 140 -17.36 1.03 -8.20
N PRO A 141 -17.27 -0.18 -7.60
CA PRO A 141 -16.02 -0.67 -7.06
C PRO A 141 -15.06 -1.11 -8.18
N GLY A 142 -13.75 -0.91 -7.97
CA GLY A 142 -12.71 -1.46 -8.84
C GLY A 142 -12.44 -2.95 -8.56
N ILE A 143 -12.51 -3.34 -7.28
CA ILE A 143 -12.31 -4.73 -6.82
C ILE A 143 -13.47 -5.11 -5.90
N SER A 144 -14.00 -6.32 -6.05
CA SER A 144 -14.99 -6.89 -5.13
C SER A 144 -14.80 -8.40 -5.06
N GLN A 145 -14.34 -8.89 -3.91
CA GLN A 145 -13.95 -10.29 -3.77
C GLN A 145 -14.22 -10.87 -2.39
N THR A 146 -14.37 -12.18 -2.34
CA THR A 146 -14.46 -12.98 -1.11
C THR A 146 -13.25 -13.89 -0.99
N PHE A 147 -12.75 -14.07 0.23
CA PHE A 147 -11.54 -14.84 0.50
C PHE A 147 -11.58 -15.46 1.90
N THR A 148 -10.62 -16.33 2.17
CA THR A 148 -10.33 -16.85 3.49
C THR A 148 -9.08 -16.15 4.02
N SER A 149 -9.14 -15.56 5.21
CA SER A 149 -7.97 -14.92 5.84
C SER A 149 -7.57 -15.62 7.13
N SER A 150 -6.47 -15.14 7.73
CA SER A 150 -6.04 -15.54 9.07
C SER A 150 -6.93 -14.99 10.20
N CYS A 151 -7.88 -14.12 9.88
CA CYS A 151 -8.82 -13.53 10.83
C CYS A 151 -10.28 -13.70 10.33
N GLY A 152 -11.23 -13.02 10.98
CA GLY A 152 -12.65 -13.15 10.59
C GLY A 152 -13.06 -12.35 9.35
N LEU A 153 -12.16 -11.54 8.78
CA LEU A 153 -12.40 -10.81 7.54
C LEU A 153 -12.44 -11.77 6.35
N SER A 154 -13.43 -11.62 5.48
CA SER A 154 -13.69 -12.59 4.40
C SER A 154 -14.24 -11.97 3.12
N LYS A 155 -14.36 -10.65 3.06
CA LYS A 155 -14.75 -9.89 1.88
C LYS A 155 -13.97 -8.58 1.84
N ALA A 156 -13.59 -8.13 0.65
CA ALA A 156 -12.98 -6.82 0.43
C ALA A 156 -13.62 -6.17 -0.79
N VAL A 157 -13.88 -4.87 -0.69
CA VAL A 157 -14.39 -4.05 -1.79
C VAL A 157 -13.55 -2.78 -1.87
N THR A 158 -12.95 -2.52 -3.02
CA THR A 158 -12.03 -1.39 -3.23
C THR A 158 -12.69 -0.32 -4.10
N TYR A 159 -12.54 0.94 -3.70
CA TYR A 159 -13.05 2.10 -4.40
C TYR A 159 -11.99 3.19 -4.52
N ASP A 160 -12.03 3.91 -5.64
CA ASP A 160 -11.33 5.18 -5.79
C ASP A 160 -12.25 6.30 -5.35
N LEU A 161 -11.88 6.98 -4.26
CA LEU A 161 -12.72 7.96 -3.59
C LEU A 161 -12.00 9.32 -3.52
N THR A 162 -12.73 10.38 -3.79
CA THR A 162 -12.21 11.74 -3.76
C THR A 162 -11.93 12.18 -2.33
N VAL A 163 -10.72 12.64 -2.06
CA VAL A 163 -10.27 13.18 -0.77
C VAL A 163 -11.18 14.31 -0.31
N GLY A 164 -11.53 14.31 0.97
CA GLY A 164 -12.40 15.32 1.59
C GLY A 164 -13.88 15.21 1.24
N THR A 165 -14.27 14.28 0.36
CA THR A 165 -15.68 14.07 -0.01
C THR A 165 -16.36 13.13 0.98
N THR A 166 -17.55 13.50 1.47
CA THR A 166 -18.36 12.61 2.30
C THR A 166 -19.13 11.60 1.45
N TYR A 167 -18.86 10.33 1.70
CA TYR A 167 -19.58 9.19 1.12
C TYR A 167 -20.48 8.53 2.15
N ILE A 168 -21.56 7.92 1.67
CA ILE A 168 -22.47 7.10 2.46
C ILE A 168 -22.15 5.63 2.16
N LEU A 169 -21.82 4.87 3.20
CA LEU A 169 -21.57 3.44 3.14
C LEU A 169 -22.82 2.73 3.62
N SER A 170 -23.48 2.01 2.72
CA SER A 170 -24.66 1.20 3.02
C SER A 170 -24.27 -0.27 3.12
N MET A 171 -24.73 -0.95 4.18
CA MET A 171 -24.39 -2.35 4.43
C MET A 171 -25.54 -3.16 5.05
N GLY A 172 -25.55 -4.45 4.74
CA GLY A 172 -26.59 -5.38 5.18
C GLY A 172 -27.91 -5.30 4.41
N PRO A 173 -28.95 -6.01 4.87
CA PRO A 173 -29.04 -6.73 6.14
C PRO A 173 -28.09 -7.94 6.23
N VAL A 174 -27.73 -8.32 7.46
CA VAL A 174 -26.98 -9.56 7.77
C VAL A 174 -27.53 -10.23 9.01
N THR A 175 -27.38 -11.56 9.12
CA THR A 175 -27.67 -12.30 10.34
C THR A 175 -26.84 -11.76 11.51
N GLY A 176 -27.47 -11.52 12.65
CA GLY A 176 -26.83 -10.91 13.81
C GLY A 176 -26.76 -9.37 13.77
N ASN A 177 -27.25 -8.74 12.70
CA ASN A 177 -27.33 -7.29 12.55
C ASN A 177 -26.00 -6.57 12.83
N GLN A 178 -24.87 -7.18 12.50
CA GLN A 178 -23.56 -6.61 12.75
C GLN A 178 -22.61 -6.88 11.59
N VAL A 179 -21.94 -5.82 11.14
CA VAL A 179 -20.86 -5.88 10.15
C VAL A 179 -19.58 -5.38 10.80
N ARG A 180 -18.52 -6.17 10.73
CA ARG A 180 -17.17 -5.73 11.04
C ARG A 180 -16.57 -5.11 9.79
N LEU A 181 -16.00 -3.92 9.93
CA LEU A 181 -15.46 -3.14 8.83
C LEU A 181 -14.06 -2.63 9.21
N VAL A 182 -13.08 -2.83 8.32
CA VAL A 182 -11.73 -2.27 8.44
C VAL A 182 -11.39 -1.56 7.12
N PRO A 183 -11.34 -0.22 7.09
CA PRO A 183 -10.91 0.54 5.92
C PRO A 183 -9.38 0.64 5.87
N GLU A 184 -8.79 0.24 4.74
CA GLU A 184 -7.35 0.30 4.49
C GLU A 184 -7.04 1.09 3.22
N TYR A 185 -6.08 2.00 3.30
CA TYR A 185 -5.58 2.74 2.14
C TYR A 185 -4.54 1.87 1.43
N LEU A 186 -4.61 1.80 0.10
CA LEU A 186 -3.68 1.01 -0.69
C LEU A 186 -2.24 1.52 -0.54
N ASP A 187 -2.06 2.84 -0.60
CA ASP A 187 -0.72 3.44 -0.62
C ASP A 187 0.03 3.29 0.71
N GLU A 188 -0.68 3.31 1.84
CA GLU A 188 -0.11 3.03 3.18
C GLU A 188 0.39 1.58 3.32
N ASN A 189 -0.04 0.69 2.43
CA ASN A 189 0.29 -0.74 2.44
C ASN A 189 1.12 -1.20 1.22
N SER A 190 1.73 -0.25 0.50
CA SER A 190 2.56 -0.53 -0.66
C SER A 190 3.84 -1.30 -0.30
N VAL A 191 4.09 -2.38 -1.05
CA VAL A 191 5.28 -3.23 -0.94
C VAL A 191 6.15 -3.01 -2.18
N ARG A 192 7.48 -2.98 -2.00
CA ARG A 192 8.43 -2.90 -3.11
C ARG A 192 8.74 -4.29 -3.66
N TRP A 193 8.69 -4.40 -4.98
CA TRP A 193 8.98 -5.60 -5.75
C TRP A 193 10.09 -5.32 -6.74
N TYR A 194 10.90 -6.33 -7.04
CA TYR A 194 12.10 -6.26 -7.86
C TYR A 194 11.98 -7.29 -8.97
N ARG A 195 12.35 -6.92 -10.19
CA ARG A 195 12.30 -7.83 -11.34
C ARG A 195 13.23 -9.03 -11.11
N ASP A 196 12.73 -10.24 -11.41
CA ASP A 196 13.43 -11.53 -11.36
C ASP A 196 13.33 -12.17 -12.75
N ALA A 197 14.38 -12.03 -13.56
CA ALA A 197 14.39 -12.47 -14.96
C ALA A 197 14.75 -13.93 -15.13
N ASP A 198 15.65 -14.43 -14.28
CA ASP A 198 16.25 -15.75 -14.41
C ASP A 198 15.58 -16.80 -13.51
N GLY A 199 14.67 -16.38 -12.64
CA GLY A 199 13.78 -17.23 -11.86
C GLY A 199 14.41 -17.78 -10.58
N ASP A 200 15.44 -17.11 -10.04
CA ASP A 200 16.18 -17.57 -8.87
C ASP A 200 15.57 -17.11 -7.52
N THR A 201 14.49 -16.33 -7.58
CA THR A 201 13.72 -15.76 -6.46
C THR A 201 14.34 -14.53 -5.77
N TYR A 202 15.43 -14.00 -6.31
CA TYR A 202 15.99 -12.69 -5.98
C TYR A 202 15.75 -11.75 -7.17
N GLY A 203 15.52 -10.47 -6.87
CA GLY A 203 15.31 -9.48 -7.91
C GLY A 203 16.36 -8.39 -7.92
N THR A 204 16.57 -7.82 -9.10
CA THR A 204 17.54 -6.75 -9.33
C THR A 204 17.14 -5.44 -8.63
N SER A 205 18.12 -4.76 -8.03
CA SER A 205 17.88 -3.53 -7.27
C SER A 205 17.51 -2.31 -8.12
N THR A 206 17.77 -2.35 -9.43
CA THR A 206 17.56 -1.21 -10.34
C THR A 206 16.17 -1.16 -10.96
N ASN A 207 15.49 -2.30 -11.07
CA ASN A 207 14.17 -2.41 -11.72
C ASN A 207 13.10 -2.79 -10.69
N SER A 208 12.77 -1.83 -9.81
CA SER A 208 11.79 -2.03 -8.74
C SER A 208 10.48 -1.29 -8.97
N VAL A 209 9.37 -1.89 -8.55
CA VAL A 209 8.02 -1.31 -8.59
C VAL A 209 7.39 -1.34 -7.19
N LEU A 210 6.56 -0.35 -6.86
CA LEU A 210 5.75 -0.36 -5.64
C LEU A 210 4.34 -0.84 -5.99
N THR A 211 3.81 -1.81 -5.24
CA THR A 211 2.40 -2.19 -5.33
C THR A 211 1.83 -2.57 -3.99
N ALA A 212 0.59 -2.16 -3.75
CA ALA A 212 -0.19 -2.46 -2.55
C ALA A 212 -0.74 -3.89 -2.50
N CYS A 213 -0.80 -4.57 -3.64
CA CYS A 213 -1.68 -5.70 -3.83
C CYS A 213 -0.90 -7.01 -4.05
N GLU A 214 -0.87 -7.49 -5.29
CA GLU A 214 -0.19 -8.71 -5.71
C GLU A 214 1.16 -8.39 -6.37
N PRO A 215 2.16 -9.29 -6.27
CA PRO A 215 3.39 -9.17 -7.05
C PRO A 215 3.06 -9.09 -8.55
N PRO A 216 3.66 -8.14 -9.28
CA PRO A 216 3.62 -8.18 -10.73
C PRO A 216 4.30 -9.45 -11.25
N SER A 217 3.86 -9.93 -12.42
CA SER A 217 4.46 -11.13 -13.03
C SER A 217 5.95 -10.89 -13.31
N GLY A 218 6.80 -11.82 -12.86
CA GLY A 218 8.26 -11.71 -12.99
C GLY A 218 8.91 -10.77 -11.97
N TYR A 219 8.24 -10.49 -10.84
CA TYR A 219 8.80 -9.70 -9.75
C TYR A 219 8.69 -10.43 -8.41
N VAL A 220 9.69 -10.22 -7.55
CA VAL A 220 9.81 -10.78 -6.20
C VAL A 220 10.11 -9.68 -5.17
N ASN A 221 9.81 -9.91 -3.90
CA ASN A 221 10.07 -8.90 -2.84
C ASN A 221 11.45 -9.08 -2.19
N ARG A 222 12.23 -10.08 -2.60
CA ARG A 222 13.62 -10.28 -2.19
C ARG A 222 14.51 -9.52 -3.17
N ARG A 223 15.24 -8.54 -2.67
CA ARG A 223 16.30 -7.87 -3.42
C ARG A 223 17.61 -8.65 -3.32
N PHE A 224 18.61 -8.18 -4.06
CA PHE A 224 20.01 -8.65 -4.04
C PHE A 224 20.35 -9.76 -5.04
N ASP A 225 19.74 -9.70 -6.21
CA ASP A 225 20.28 -10.38 -7.38
C ASP A 225 21.43 -9.54 -7.98
N CYS A 226 22.59 -10.17 -8.13
CA CYS A 226 23.81 -9.54 -8.63
C CYS A 226 23.96 -9.69 -10.15
N ASN A 227 23.27 -10.67 -10.75
CA ASN A 227 23.22 -10.90 -12.18
C ASN A 227 21.88 -11.55 -12.57
N ASP A 228 20.91 -10.69 -12.89
CA ASP A 228 19.52 -10.99 -13.34
C ASP A 228 19.44 -11.68 -14.71
N ASN A 229 20.46 -12.46 -15.07
CA ASN A 229 20.53 -13.33 -16.24
C ASN A 229 21.20 -14.69 -15.89
N ASP A 230 21.61 -14.93 -14.65
CA ASP A 230 22.24 -16.18 -14.21
C ASP A 230 21.72 -16.58 -12.81
N PRO A 231 20.87 -17.62 -12.73
CA PRO A 231 20.16 -17.98 -11.50
C PRO A 231 21.07 -18.57 -10.40
N ASN A 232 22.38 -18.58 -10.61
CA ASN A 232 23.38 -19.03 -9.65
C ASN A 232 24.14 -17.87 -8.99
N VAL A 233 23.84 -16.61 -9.31
CA VAL A 233 24.62 -15.44 -8.89
C VAL A 233 23.74 -14.42 -8.14
N PHE A 234 23.42 -14.74 -6.89
CA PHE A 234 22.58 -13.94 -6.00
C PHE A 234 23.24 -13.66 -4.64
N ASN A 235 22.62 -12.80 -3.82
CA ASN A 235 22.99 -12.42 -2.45
C ASN A 235 24.29 -11.60 -2.33
N CYS A 236 24.31 -10.47 -3.04
CA CYS A 236 25.09 -9.28 -2.71
C CYS A 236 24.31 -8.36 -1.74
#